data_AF-A0AAW2M769-F1
#
_entry.id   AF-A0AAW2M769-F1
#
_cell.length_a   1.000
_cell.length_b   1.000
_cell.length_c   1.000
_cell.angle_alpha   90.00
_cell.angle_beta   90.00
_cell.angle_gamma   90.00
#
_symmetry.space_group_name_H-M   'P 1'
#
loop_
_entity.id
_entity.type
_entity.pdbx_description
1 polymer ?
#
loop_
_entity_poly.entity_id
_entity_poly.type
_entity_poly.pdbx_seq_one_letter_code
_entity_poly.pdbx_strand_id
1 'polypeptide(L)'
;MMFLAWGILLPGGILAARYLKHVKDDNWFRIHVYLQYSGLAVVFLGFLFAVAELRGLTFDSVHVKFGMLAILLAVAQPVNAYLRPKKPANGEETCKKRLIWEYTHIIIGRSAIVVGVAALISGMKHLGERYRDENAHGLNWALIVWLSIGALTVMYLEYGEMKRRRAGYLEEAIGYWVMVRRRRMLTSSAQAG
;
A
#
# COMPACT_ATOMS: atom_id res chain seq x y z
N MET A 1 19.62 -5.49 3.51
CA MET A 1 18.80 -5.71 2.29
C MET A 1 17.30 -5.79 2.57
N MET A 2 16.81 -6.72 3.42
CA MET A 2 15.37 -6.91 3.62
C MET A 2 14.62 -5.70 4.20
N PHE A 3 15.23 -4.94 5.11
CA PHE A 3 14.63 -3.71 5.64
C PHE A 3 14.38 -2.66 4.54
N LEU A 4 15.31 -2.48 3.60
CA LEU A 4 15.14 -1.53 2.49
C LEU A 4 13.92 -1.91 1.63
N ALA A 5 13.76 -3.20 1.31
CA ALA A 5 12.62 -3.64 0.52
C ALA A 5 11.29 -3.54 1.31
N TRP A 6 11.21 -4.17 2.48
CA TRP A 6 9.97 -4.33 3.24
C TRP A 6 9.59 -3.11 4.08
N GLY A 7 10.58 -2.32 4.50
CA GLY A 7 10.37 -1.12 5.32
C GLY A 7 10.26 0.17 4.53
N ILE A 8 10.73 0.21 3.27
CA ILE A 8 10.82 1.44 2.47
C ILE A 8 10.20 1.29 1.08
N LEU A 9 10.77 0.44 0.22
CA LEU A 9 10.38 0.39 -1.20
C LEU A 9 8.95 -0.11 -1.42
N LEU A 10 8.62 -1.30 -0.90
CA LEU A 10 7.29 -1.91 -1.10
C LEU A 10 6.17 -1.07 -0.43
N PRO A 11 6.31 -0.62 0.83
CA PRO A 11 5.34 0.29 1.45
C PRO A 11 5.25 1.62 0.70
N GLY A 12 6.38 2.20 0.28
CA GLY A 12 6.42 3.45 -0.49
C GLY A 12 5.61 3.36 -1.78
N GLY A 13 5.73 2.24 -2.50
CA GLY A 13 4.91 1.97 -3.68
C GLY A 13 3.41 1.91 -3.38
N ILE A 14 3.01 1.34 -2.24
CA ILE A 14 1.61 1.29 -1.82
C ILE A 14 1.09 2.69 -1.46
N LEU A 15 1.90 3.48 -0.74
CA LEU A 15 1.56 4.87 -0.41
C LEU A 15 1.40 5.72 -1.69
N ALA A 16 2.27 5.52 -2.68
CA ALA A 16 2.15 6.16 -3.98
C ALA A 16 0.81 5.82 -4.66
N ALA A 17 0.45 4.53 -4.72
CA ALA A 17 -0.81 4.10 -5.33
C ALA A 17 -2.07 4.58 -4.58
N ARG A 18 -1.97 4.83 -3.27
CA ARG A 18 -3.09 5.34 -2.47
C ARG A 18 -3.22 6.85 -2.58
N TYR A 19 -2.14 7.58 -2.32
CA TYR A 19 -2.22 9.02 -2.06
C TYR A 19 -1.81 9.90 -3.24
N LEU A 20 -1.05 9.39 -4.21
CA LEU A 20 -0.58 10.20 -5.36
C LEU A 20 -1.52 10.17 -6.57
N LYS A 21 -2.75 9.65 -6.43
CA LYS A 21 -3.74 9.60 -7.53
C LYS A 21 -4.11 10.97 -8.12
N HIS A 22 -3.82 12.06 -7.42
CA HIS A 22 -4.03 13.44 -7.86
C HIS A 22 -2.90 13.98 -8.76
N VAL A 23 -1.77 13.27 -8.86
CA VAL A 23 -0.65 13.66 -9.73
C VAL A 23 -1.02 13.38 -11.19
N LYS A 24 -0.68 14.30 -12.09
CA LYS A 24 -0.97 14.23 -13.52
C LYS A 24 -0.44 12.93 -14.17
N ASP A 25 -1.08 12.57 -15.28
CA ASP A 25 -0.65 11.51 -16.21
C ASP A 25 -0.54 10.10 -15.61
N ASP A 26 -1.37 9.78 -14.61
CA ASP A 26 -1.30 8.49 -13.90
C ASP A 26 0.12 8.19 -13.34
N ASN A 27 0.91 9.23 -13.03
CA ASN A 27 2.29 9.07 -12.53
C ASN A 27 2.38 8.24 -11.25
N TRP A 28 1.32 8.25 -10.42
CA TRP A 28 1.19 7.36 -9.27
C TRP A 28 1.40 5.88 -9.64
N PHE A 29 0.93 5.47 -10.82
CA PHE A 29 1.02 4.09 -11.29
C PHE A 29 2.47 3.76 -11.66
N ARG A 30 3.17 4.68 -12.33
CA ARG A 30 4.60 4.51 -12.66
C ARG A 30 5.46 4.43 -11.40
N ILE A 31 5.25 5.35 -10.46
CA ILE A 31 5.98 5.37 -9.18
C ILE A 31 5.70 4.08 -8.41
N HIS A 32 4.44 3.66 -8.32
CA HIS A 32 4.06 2.39 -7.71
C HIS A 32 4.83 1.22 -8.34
N VAL A 33 4.73 1.07 -9.67
CA VAL A 33 5.34 -0.04 -10.41
C VAL A 33 6.86 -0.06 -10.22
N TYR A 34 7.55 1.08 -10.36
CA TYR A 34 9.00 1.12 -10.17
C TYR A 34 9.41 0.76 -8.74
N LEU A 35 8.72 1.29 -7.72
CA LEU A 35 9.00 0.94 -6.33
C LEU A 35 8.73 -0.54 -6.04
N GLN A 36 7.67 -1.14 -6.62
CA GLN A 36 7.40 -2.57 -6.44
C GLN A 36 8.47 -3.45 -7.10
N TYR A 37 8.87 -3.16 -8.35
CA TYR A 37 9.91 -3.94 -9.03
C TYR A 37 11.28 -3.77 -8.37
N SER A 38 11.66 -2.55 -7.97
CA SER A 38 12.89 -2.32 -7.21
C SER A 38 12.87 -3.05 -5.86
N GLY A 39 11.74 -3.01 -5.14
CA GLY A 39 11.56 -3.75 -3.90
C GLY A 39 11.71 -5.26 -4.09
N LEU A 40 11.04 -5.83 -5.10
CA LEU A 40 11.14 -7.25 -5.44
C LEU A 40 12.57 -7.66 -5.83
N ALA A 41 13.29 -6.84 -6.58
CA ALA A 41 14.69 -7.10 -6.92
C ALA A 41 15.58 -7.17 -5.66
N VAL A 42 15.40 -6.23 -4.72
CA VAL A 42 16.13 -6.24 -3.44
C VAL A 42 15.74 -7.45 -2.57
N VAL A 43 14.46 -7.85 -2.55
CA VAL A 43 14.01 -9.07 -1.87
C VAL A 43 14.69 -10.30 -2.47
N PHE A 44 14.71 -10.41 -3.80
CA PHE A 44 15.31 -11.54 -4.50
C PHE A 44 16.81 -11.65 -4.21
N LEU A 45 17.55 -10.54 -4.32
CA LEU A 45 18.98 -10.52 -3.97
C LEU A 45 19.22 -10.86 -2.49
N GLY A 46 18.42 -10.29 -1.58
CA GLY A 46 18.51 -10.59 -0.15
C GLY A 46 18.24 -12.06 0.14
N PHE A 47 17.29 -12.68 -0.57
CA PHE A 47 16.99 -14.10 -0.43
C PHE A 47 18.15 -14.96 -0.93
N LEU A 48 18.70 -14.67 -2.11
CA LEU A 48 19.86 -15.40 -2.64
C LEU A 48 21.06 -15.33 -1.69
N PHE A 49 21.36 -14.15 -1.13
CA PHE A 49 22.42 -14.02 -0.14
C PHE A 49 22.16 -14.84 1.12
N ALA A 50 20.92 -14.85 1.63
CA ALA A 50 20.57 -15.67 2.78
C ALA A 50 20.75 -17.18 2.50
N VAL A 51 20.34 -17.66 1.33
CA VAL A 51 20.50 -19.06 0.93
C VAL A 51 21.97 -19.44 0.78
N ALA A 52 22.76 -18.57 0.15
CA ALA A 52 24.19 -18.79 -0.03
C ALA A 52 24.94 -18.85 1.32
N GLU A 53 24.63 -17.91 2.22
CA GLU A 53 25.23 -17.83 3.56
C GLU A 53 24.87 -19.04 4.44
N LEU A 54 23.60 -19.47 4.39
CA LEU A 54 23.11 -20.61 5.18
C LEU A 54 23.43 -21.97 4.54
N ARG A 55 24.09 -22.00 3.37
CA ARG A 55 24.39 -23.20 2.57
C ARG A 55 23.15 -24.08 2.32
N GLY A 56 21.97 -23.45 2.20
CA GLY A 56 20.70 -24.14 2.03
C GLY A 56 19.52 -23.40 2.65
N LEU A 57 18.32 -23.99 2.49
CA LEU A 57 17.07 -23.48 3.05
C LEU A 57 16.52 -24.47 4.08
N THR A 58 16.52 -24.08 5.35
CA THR A 58 15.84 -24.81 6.42
C THR A 58 14.63 -24.01 6.93
N PHE A 59 13.53 -24.70 7.20
CA PHE A 59 12.24 -24.07 7.56
C PHE A 59 11.96 -24.11 9.07
N ASP A 60 13.01 -24.13 9.88
CA ASP A 60 12.90 -24.41 11.31
C ASP A 60 12.53 -23.17 12.12
N SER A 61 12.88 -21.97 11.63
CA SER A 61 12.59 -20.71 12.31
C SER A 61 11.26 -20.09 11.87
N VAL A 62 10.59 -19.44 12.81
CA VAL A 62 9.40 -18.61 12.55
C VAL A 62 9.72 -17.49 11.56
N HIS A 63 10.93 -16.94 11.60
CA HIS A 63 11.41 -15.94 10.65
C HIS A 63 11.39 -16.44 9.21
N VAL A 64 11.95 -17.62 8.94
CA VAL A 64 11.98 -18.19 7.59
C VAL A 64 10.56 -18.46 7.09
N LYS A 65 9.67 -18.99 7.94
CA LYS A 65 8.27 -19.25 7.57
C LYS A 65 7.55 -17.96 7.14
N PHE A 66 7.63 -16.90 7.94
CA PHE A 66 7.04 -15.61 7.58
C PHE A 66 7.74 -14.99 6.37
N GLY A 67 9.05 -15.05 6.28
CA GLY A 67 9.82 -14.55 5.14
C GLY A 67 9.41 -15.21 3.83
N MET A 68 9.29 -16.53 3.81
CA MET A 68 8.88 -17.29 2.62
C MET A 68 7.44 -16.99 2.22
N LEU A 69 6.52 -16.90 3.18
CA LEU A 69 5.15 -16.49 2.90
C LEU A 69 5.09 -15.05 2.35
N ALA A 70 5.87 -14.13 2.91
CA ALA A 70 5.94 -12.75 2.43
C ALA A 70 6.46 -12.68 0.99
N ILE A 71 7.55 -13.41 0.68
CA ILE A 71 8.10 -13.51 -0.68
C ILE A 71 7.07 -14.07 -1.66
N LEU A 72 6.38 -15.16 -1.28
CA LEU A 72 5.34 -15.78 -2.11
C LEU A 72 4.22 -14.79 -2.44
N LEU A 73 3.71 -14.09 -1.42
CA LEU A 73 2.65 -13.10 -1.61
C LEU A 73 3.13 -11.90 -2.45
N ALA A 74 4.38 -11.47 -2.28
CA ALA A 74 4.96 -10.37 -3.05
C ALA A 74 5.17 -10.73 -4.51
N VAL A 75 5.63 -11.95 -4.83
CA VAL A 75 5.78 -12.43 -6.21
C VAL A 75 4.42 -12.69 -6.87
N ALA A 76 3.40 -13.08 -6.09
CA ALA A 76 2.03 -13.21 -6.60
C ALA A 76 1.43 -11.86 -7.04
N GLN A 77 1.91 -10.72 -6.50
CA GLN A 77 1.40 -9.39 -6.87
C GLN A 77 1.58 -9.03 -8.35
N PRO A 78 2.80 -9.05 -8.94
CA PRO A 78 2.99 -8.73 -10.36
C PRO A 78 2.30 -9.74 -11.28
N VAL A 79 2.24 -11.03 -10.90
CA VAL A 79 1.49 -12.05 -11.66
C VAL A 79 0.00 -11.69 -11.69
N ASN A 80 -0.59 -11.38 -10.53
CA ASN A 80 -1.96 -10.91 -10.45
C ASN A 80 -2.16 -9.60 -11.22
N ALA A 81 -1.19 -8.67 -11.15
CA ALA A 81 -1.26 -7.40 -11.86
C ALA A 81 -1.19 -7.55 -13.38
N TYR A 82 -0.52 -8.58 -13.89
CA TYR A 82 -0.52 -8.92 -15.31
C TYR A 82 -1.91 -9.35 -15.80
N LEU A 83 -2.68 -10.02 -14.95
CA LEU A 83 -4.06 -10.45 -15.23
C LEU A 83 -5.10 -9.33 -15.09
N ARG A 84 -4.66 -8.08 -14.91
CA ARG A 84 -5.53 -6.91 -14.71
C ARG A 84 -6.51 -6.72 -15.87
N PRO A 85 -7.83 -6.75 -15.62
CA PRO A 85 -8.83 -6.45 -16.64
C PRO A 85 -8.71 -5.00 -17.15
N LYS A 86 -8.99 -4.79 -18.44
CA LYS A 86 -8.95 -3.45 -19.07
C LYS A 86 -9.87 -2.47 -18.33
N LYS A 87 -9.50 -1.18 -18.32
CA LYS A 87 -10.39 -0.13 -17.83
C LYS A 87 -11.64 -0.10 -18.75
N PRO A 88 -12.86 0.03 -18.21
CA PRO A 88 -14.05 0.26 -19.02
C PRO A 88 -13.88 1.54 -19.85
N ALA A 89 -14.53 1.61 -21.02
CA ALA A 89 -14.55 2.83 -21.81
C ALA A 89 -15.33 3.93 -21.06
N ASN A 90 -15.07 5.20 -21.38
CA ASN A 90 -15.72 6.33 -20.70
C ASN A 90 -17.25 6.20 -20.77
N GLY A 91 -17.90 6.10 -19.60
CA GLY A 91 -19.35 5.97 -19.47
C GLY A 91 -19.88 4.55 -19.27
N GLU A 92 -19.03 3.52 -19.37
CA GLU A 92 -19.43 2.13 -19.09
C GLU A 92 -19.27 1.76 -17.61
N GLU A 93 -20.20 0.95 -17.10
CA GLU A 93 -20.09 0.42 -15.75
C GLU A 93 -18.84 -0.45 -15.58
N THR A 94 -18.24 -0.39 -14.39
CA THR A 94 -17.06 -1.21 -14.07
C THR A 94 -17.44 -2.68 -14.08
N CYS A 95 -16.83 -3.46 -14.98
CA CYS A 95 -17.05 -4.91 -15.04
C CYS A 95 -16.79 -5.57 -13.68
N LYS A 96 -17.69 -6.45 -13.22
CA LYS A 96 -17.55 -7.20 -11.95
C LYS A 96 -16.18 -7.85 -11.79
N LYS A 97 -15.60 -8.36 -12.89
CA LYS A 97 -14.24 -8.96 -12.92
C LYS A 97 -13.16 -7.98 -12.49
N ARG A 98 -13.24 -6.72 -12.93
CA ARG A 98 -12.29 -5.66 -12.58
C ARG A 98 -12.37 -5.30 -11.10
N LEU A 99 -13.58 -5.23 -10.55
CA LEU A 99 -13.80 -4.97 -9.13
C LEU A 99 -13.25 -6.11 -8.26
N ILE A 100 -13.54 -7.36 -8.61
CA ILE A 100 -13.01 -8.54 -7.90
C ILE A 100 -11.48 -8.56 -7.94
N TRP A 101 -10.89 -8.30 -9.12
CA TRP A 101 -9.45 -8.20 -9.28
C TRP A 101 -8.85 -7.10 -8.39
N GLU A 102 -9.47 -5.92 -8.34
CA GLU A 102 -8.99 -4.79 -7.54
C GLU A 102 -8.99 -5.11 -6.04
N TYR A 103 -10.08 -5.70 -5.52
CA TYR A 103 -10.14 -6.15 -4.13
C TYR A 103 -9.10 -7.24 -3.84
N THR A 104 -8.99 -8.23 -4.72
CA THR A 104 -8.02 -9.32 -4.57
C THR A 104 -6.59 -8.79 -4.54
N HIS A 105 -6.25 -7.89 -5.47
CA HIS A 105 -4.94 -7.26 -5.52
C HIS A 105 -4.63 -6.47 -4.24
N ILE A 106 -5.57 -5.65 -3.77
CA ILE A 106 -5.40 -4.85 -2.54
C ILE A 106 -5.26 -5.74 -1.30
N ILE A 107 -6.09 -6.76 -1.15
CA ILE A 107 -6.08 -7.64 0.02
C ILE A 107 -4.77 -8.42 0.09
N ILE A 108 -4.39 -9.09 -1.01
CA ILE A 108 -3.14 -9.86 -1.03
C ILE A 108 -1.93 -8.93 -0.81
N GLY A 109 -1.93 -7.73 -1.40
CA GLY A 109 -0.85 -6.76 -1.23
C GLY A 109 -0.70 -6.28 0.22
N ARG A 110 -1.82 -6.02 0.91
CA ARG A 110 -1.81 -5.64 2.34
C ARG A 110 -1.36 -6.81 3.23
N SER A 111 -1.84 -8.02 2.94
CA SER A 111 -1.39 -9.23 3.64
C SER A 111 0.12 -9.43 3.49
N ALA A 112 0.67 -9.20 2.29
CA ALA A 112 2.12 -9.29 2.06
C ALA A 112 2.91 -8.33 2.97
N ILE A 113 2.45 -7.09 3.14
CA ILE A 113 3.10 -6.12 4.05
C ILE A 113 3.01 -6.57 5.51
N VAL A 114 1.84 -7.01 5.98
CA VAL A 114 1.67 -7.48 7.36
C VAL A 114 2.60 -8.65 7.66
N VAL A 115 2.63 -9.64 6.76
CA VAL A 115 3.52 -10.81 6.89
C VAL A 115 5.00 -10.38 6.78
N GLY A 116 5.33 -9.43 5.90
CA GLY A 116 6.68 -8.87 5.77
C GLY A 116 7.17 -8.15 7.03
N VAL A 117 6.31 -7.37 7.69
CA VAL A 117 6.62 -6.75 8.98
C VAL A 117 6.83 -7.81 10.06
N ALA A 118 5.98 -8.84 10.11
CA ALA A 118 6.18 -9.97 11.02
C ALA A 118 7.51 -10.70 10.76
N ALA A 119 7.91 -10.84 9.50
CA ALA A 119 9.21 -11.39 9.11
C ALA A 119 10.38 -10.52 9.58
N LEU A 120 10.28 -9.19 9.48
CA LEU A 120 11.30 -8.26 10.00
C LEU A 120 11.45 -8.38 11.53
N ILE A 121 10.35 -8.33 12.27
CA ILE A 121 10.36 -8.41 13.75
C ILE A 121 10.94 -9.76 14.21
N SER A 122 10.44 -10.87 13.65
CA SER A 122 10.95 -12.20 13.99
C SER A 122 12.41 -12.40 13.58
N GLY A 123 12.85 -11.79 12.47
CA GLY A 123 14.24 -11.82 12.02
C GLY A 123 15.18 -11.09 12.96
N MET A 124 14.77 -9.91 13.46
CA MET A 124 15.56 -9.18 14.44
C MET A 124 15.71 -9.93 15.76
N LYS A 125 14.65 -10.61 16.23
CA LYS A 125 14.72 -11.48 17.40
C LYS A 125 15.72 -12.63 17.17
N HIS A 126 15.64 -13.28 16.02
CA HIS A 126 16.53 -14.38 15.65
C HIS A 126 18.01 -13.93 15.56
N LEU A 127 18.28 -12.74 15.04
CA LEU A 127 19.62 -12.16 14.99
C LEU A 127 20.19 -11.89 16.39
N GLY A 128 19.38 -11.32 17.30
CA GLY A 128 19.81 -11.06 18.68
C GLY A 128 20.18 -12.33 19.44
N GLU A 129 19.39 -13.39 19.27
CA GLU A 129 19.68 -14.71 19.88
C GLU A 129 20.96 -15.33 19.31
N ARG A 130 21.17 -15.24 17.99
CA ARG A 130 22.31 -15.88 17.30
C ARG A 130 23.65 -15.19 17.56
N TYR A 131 23.67 -13.86 17.61
CA TYR A 131 24.93 -13.10 17.68
C TYR A 131 25.26 -12.56 19.08
N ARG A 132 24.38 -12.75 20.09
CA ARG A 132 24.50 -12.16 21.45
C ARG A 132 24.91 -10.68 21.40
N ASP A 133 24.44 -9.98 20.37
CA ASP A 133 24.88 -8.63 20.06
C ASP A 133 24.08 -7.65 20.91
N GLU A 134 24.77 -6.88 21.76
CA GLU A 134 24.16 -5.83 22.58
C GLU A 134 23.44 -4.78 21.71
N ASN A 135 23.86 -4.63 20.44
CA ASN A 135 23.23 -3.74 19.47
C ASN A 135 21.89 -4.26 18.93
N ALA A 136 21.55 -5.54 19.14
CA ALA A 136 20.27 -6.10 18.68
C ALA A 136 19.07 -5.39 19.35
N HIS A 137 19.22 -4.96 20.59
CA HIS A 137 18.21 -4.14 21.27
C HIS A 137 18.06 -2.76 20.60
N GLY A 138 19.18 -2.11 20.25
CA GLY A 138 19.16 -0.81 19.55
C GLY A 138 18.49 -0.89 18.19
N LEU A 139 18.80 -1.93 17.40
CA LEU A 139 18.18 -2.16 16.09
C LEU A 139 16.68 -2.49 16.20
N ASN A 140 16.27 -3.25 17.22
CA ASN A 140 14.86 -3.51 17.51
C ASN A 140 14.09 -2.21 17.82
N TRP A 141 14.64 -1.35 18.67
CA TRP A 141 14.06 -0.04 18.96
C TRP A 141 13.99 0.84 17.72
N ALA A 142 15.05 0.87 16.90
CA ALA A 142 15.06 1.59 15.64
C ALA A 142 13.95 1.11 14.69
N LEU A 143 13.73 -0.21 14.60
CA LEU A 143 12.64 -0.78 13.82
C LEU A 143 11.26 -0.37 14.36
N ILE A 144 11.05 -0.41 15.67
CA ILE A 144 9.79 0.00 16.30
C ILE A 144 9.51 1.49 16.04
N VAL A 145 10.53 2.34 16.20
CA VAL A 145 10.43 3.78 15.92
C VAL A 145 10.11 4.00 14.44
N TRP A 146 10.77 3.29 13.52
CA TRP A 146 10.49 3.37 12.08
C TRP A 146 9.04 2.98 11.75
N LEU A 147 8.56 1.86 12.28
CA LEU A 147 7.18 1.41 12.08
C LEU A 147 6.18 2.41 12.67
N SER A 148 6.50 3.03 13.81
CA SER A 148 5.68 4.07 14.44
C SER A 148 5.60 5.33 13.59
N ILE A 149 6.72 5.80 13.05
CA ILE A 149 6.77 6.93 12.11
C ILE A 149 5.95 6.62 10.85
N GLY A 150 6.10 5.41 10.30
CA GLY A 150 5.31 4.95 9.16
C GLY A 150 3.81 4.97 9.46
N ALA A 151 3.40 4.45 10.62
CA ALA A 151 2.01 4.46 11.06
C ALA A 151 1.46 5.88 11.24
N LEU A 152 2.22 6.78 11.89
CA LEU A 152 1.86 8.19 12.04
C LEU A 152 1.72 8.90 10.69
N THR A 153 2.63 8.62 9.75
CA THR A 153 2.56 9.14 8.38
C THR A 153 1.29 8.68 7.68
N VAL A 154 0.95 7.40 7.77
CA VAL A 154 -0.30 6.85 7.20
C VAL A 154 -1.52 7.51 7.84
N MET A 155 -1.55 7.65 9.17
CA MET A 155 -2.65 8.30 9.88
C MET A 155 -2.82 9.76 9.45
N TYR A 156 -1.71 10.51 9.33
CA TYR A 156 -1.73 11.89 8.86
C TYR A 156 -2.26 12.02 7.43
N LEU A 157 -1.79 11.17 6.51
CA LEU A 157 -2.24 11.16 5.11
C LEU A 157 -3.71 10.77 4.99
N GLU A 158 -4.16 9.79 5.77
CA GLU A 158 -5.55 9.35 5.78
C GLU A 158 -6.46 10.43 6.37
N TYR A 159 -6.05 11.08 7.45
CA TYR A 159 -6.76 12.23 8.01
C TYR A 159 -6.92 13.35 6.96
N GLY A 160 -5.86 13.67 6.23
CA GLY A 160 -5.90 14.64 5.13
C GLY A 160 -6.82 14.21 3.97
N GLU A 161 -6.84 12.93 3.62
CA GLU A 161 -7.75 12.39 2.60
C GLU A 161 -9.22 12.44 3.04
N MET A 162 -9.51 12.07 4.30
CA MET A 162 -10.85 12.18 4.89
C MET A 162 -11.33 13.64 4.90
N LYS A 163 -10.47 14.57 5.29
CA LYS A 163 -10.79 16.01 5.27
C LYS A 163 -11.11 16.50 3.86
N ARG A 164 -10.32 16.09 2.85
CA ARG A 164 -10.58 16.42 1.43
C ARG A 164 -11.90 15.84 0.93
N ARG A 165 -12.21 14.59 1.24
CA ARG A 165 -13.50 13.96 0.91
C ARG A 165 -14.67 14.70 1.53
N ARG A 166 -14.56 15.06 2.83
CA ARG A 166 -15.60 15.84 3.54
C ARG A 166 -15.80 17.22 2.93
N ALA A 167 -14.73 17.92 2.55
CA ALA A 167 -14.83 19.21 1.87
C ALA A 167 -15.58 19.08 0.52
N GLY A 168 -15.27 18.07 -0.28
CA GLY A 168 -15.97 17.81 -1.54
C GLY A 168 -17.47 17.57 -1.36
N TYR A 169 -17.88 16.77 -0.36
CA TYR A 169 -19.30 16.57 -0.05
C TYR A 169 -20.01 17.86 0.36
N LEU A 170 -19.33 18.75 1.10
CA LEU A 170 -19.89 20.03 1.50
C LEU A 170 -20.06 20.97 0.29
N GLU A 171 -19.06 21.04 -0.59
CA GLU A 171 -19.15 21.85 -1.82
C GLU A 171 -20.28 21.37 -2.73
N GLU A 172 -20.43 20.05 -2.91
CA GLU A 172 -21.52 19.46 -3.70
C GLU A 172 -22.90 19.75 -3.08
N ALA A 173 -23.03 19.59 -1.76
CA ALA A 173 -24.27 19.90 -1.04
C ALA A 173 -24.65 21.39 -1.13
N ILE A 174 -23.67 22.29 -0.99
CA ILE A 174 -23.87 23.73 -1.15
C ILE A 174 -24.30 24.05 -2.59
N GLY A 175 -23.62 23.48 -3.58
CA GLY A 175 -23.96 23.65 -5.00
C GLY A 175 -25.38 23.20 -5.31
N TYR A 176 -25.78 22.02 -4.81
CA TYR A 176 -27.14 21.52 -4.94
C TYR A 176 -28.17 22.47 -4.30
N TRP A 177 -27.92 22.93 -3.07
CA TRP A 177 -28.83 23.83 -2.37
C TRP A 177 -29.01 25.17 -3.09
N VAL A 178 -27.92 25.74 -3.61
CA VAL A 178 -27.95 26.98 -4.41
C VAL A 178 -28.78 26.78 -5.70
N MET A 179 -28.61 25.65 -6.41
CA MET A 179 -29.40 25.35 -7.60
C MET A 179 -30.90 25.23 -7.30
N VAL A 180 -31.27 24.52 -6.23
CA VAL A 180 -32.68 24.35 -5.81
C VAL A 180 -33.29 25.70 -5.43
N ARG A 181 -32.56 26.54 -4.69
CA ARG A 181 -33.03 27.88 -4.30
C ARG A 181 -33.24 28.78 -5.51
N ARG A 182 -32.33 28.76 -6.48
CA ARG A 182 -32.46 29.54 -7.73
C ARG A 182 -33.67 29.10 -8.54
N ARG A 183 -33.91 27.78 -8.68
CA ARG A 183 -35.08 27.24 -9.38
C ARG A 183 -36.39 27.68 -8.72
N ARG A 184 -36.46 27.65 -7.39
CA ARG A 184 -37.66 28.09 -6.63
C ARG A 184 -37.98 29.58 -6.82
N MET A 185 -36.95 30.43 -6.90
CA MET A 185 -37.14 31.87 -7.17
C MET A 185 -37.71 32.11 -8.57
N LEU A 186 -37.18 31.41 -9.59
CA LEU A 186 -37.64 31.55 -10.98
C LEU A 186 -39.09 31.06 -11.19
N THR A 187 -39.50 29.99 -10.51
CA THR A 187 -40.90 29.52 -10.57
C THR A 187 -41.85 30.49 -9.86
N SER A 188 -41.41 31.11 -8.76
CA SER A 188 -42.21 32.11 -8.05
C SER A 188 -42.41 33.39 -8.84
N SER A 189 -41.41 33.83 -9.62
CA SER A 189 -41.55 35.00 -10.49
C SER A 189 -42.44 34.73 -11.70
N ALA A 190 -42.46 33.49 -12.22
CA ALA A 190 -43.28 33.10 -13.36
C ALA A 190 -44.78 32.92 -13.04
N GLN A 191 -45.13 32.71 -11.76
CA GLN A 191 -46.53 32.62 -11.32
C GLN A 191 -47.12 33.98 -10.89
N ALA A 192 -46.29 35.02 -10.79
CA ALA A 192 -46.68 36.34 -10.30
C ALA A 192 -46.87 37.38 -11.42
N GLY A 193 -46.75 36.99 -12.69
CA GLY A 193 -46.99 37.83 -13.87
C GLY A 193 -48.03 37.18 -14.78
#